data_AF-A0A953BV00-F1
#
_entry.id   AF-A0A953BV00-F1
#
_cell.length_a   1.000
_cell.length_b   1.000
_cell.length_c   1.000
_cell.angle_alpha   90.00
_cell.angle_beta   90.00
_cell.angle_gamma   90.00
#
_symmetry.space_group_name_H-M   'P 1'
#
loop_
_entity.id
_entity.type
_entity.pdbx_description
1 polymer ?
#
loop_
_entity_poly.entity_id
_entity_poly.type
_entity_poly.pdbx_seq_one_letter_code
_entity_poly.pdbx_strand_id
1 'polypeptide(L)'
;MLRKSVWQAAAALVACAAALGPAPGIAADQAPSSLPETVPLTRDDMKRALDDSKEAAPRLPLPPLTDAERQLIDEQHAEAERTGELPRRFGLGNNGRMRAYYLPEYGFQLSLDVERARSGTNRNSASGFDPNFRTMLFWIVSRGNNCTYCLGHQESSLASRGVTDDELAALDGDWSEFDDAHSAAFAFATKLSFQPWAISDQDVEELREHFDETQTSEIIQAIAGFNATNRWTGPLRIKQDVLFPFVRPTSASYASAVSRIAPLEATPGSGGRVPPASRTRPALESQEDVDSALDAARSRSPRLALADDSAVQSALDDAAAPDVIPNWMRLLAATPSGKERIKAYSAVLDKGPLDARTRAIIAYVGARHDRAWYALGHAMNRLREMGFSDDAIFALDRPESLESEADREIVRFARTITVDPALVTDDDFARLRARYSDKQVAEILYHITQAAFFNRLTEAAGLPLEP
;
A
#
# COMPACT_ATOMS: atom_id res chain seq x y z
N MET A 1 44.13 1.34 32.05
CA MET A 1 43.11 1.63 33.09
C MET A 1 42.36 2.89 32.67
N LEU A 2 41.12 2.75 32.18
CA LEU A 2 40.08 3.78 31.93
C LEU A 2 39.24 3.37 30.70
N ARG A 3 38.32 2.42 30.87
CA ARG A 3 37.10 2.22 30.05
C ARG A 3 36.11 1.37 30.84
N LYS A 4 35.51 1.96 31.88
CA LYS A 4 34.35 1.44 32.64
C LYS A 4 33.60 2.63 33.23
N SER A 5 32.72 3.30 32.48
CA SER A 5 31.77 4.26 33.10
C SER A 5 30.58 4.71 32.22
N VAL A 6 30.12 3.93 31.23
CA VAL A 6 28.86 4.28 30.49
C VAL A 6 27.76 3.21 30.65
N TRP A 7 28.06 2.04 31.20
CA TRP A 7 27.12 0.91 31.29
C TRP A 7 26.36 0.78 32.62
N GLN A 8 26.37 1.80 33.50
CA GLN A 8 25.69 1.74 34.80
C GLN A 8 24.44 2.64 34.92
N ALA A 9 24.03 3.36 33.87
CA ALA A 9 22.80 4.15 33.88
C ALA A 9 21.58 3.45 33.23
N ALA A 10 21.74 2.26 32.65
CA ALA A 10 20.65 1.52 31.99
C ALA A 10 20.20 0.25 32.75
N ALA A 11 20.68 0.02 33.98
CA ALA A 11 20.43 -1.21 34.74
C ALA A 11 19.56 -0.99 36.00
N ALA A 12 18.74 0.07 36.03
CA ALA A 12 17.84 0.34 37.15
C ALA A 12 16.42 0.59 36.66
N LEU A 13 15.77 -0.44 36.09
CA LEU A 13 14.30 -0.56 35.99
C LEU A 13 13.87 -1.98 35.55
N VAL A 14 14.51 -3.02 36.08
CA VAL A 14 13.99 -4.41 35.99
C VAL A 14 14.00 -5.03 37.37
N ALA A 15 13.11 -4.53 38.22
CA ALA A 15 12.73 -5.21 39.45
C ALA A 15 11.35 -4.71 39.89
N CYS A 16 10.29 -5.29 39.34
CA CYS A 16 9.00 -5.40 40.03
C CYS A 16 8.20 -6.61 39.52
N ALA A 17 8.08 -7.57 40.44
CA ALA A 17 6.94 -8.45 40.68
C ALA A 17 6.48 -9.41 39.56
N ALA A 18 6.86 -10.67 39.74
CA ALA A 18 5.93 -11.77 39.54
C ALA A 18 4.77 -11.62 40.54
N ALA A 19 3.71 -10.96 40.10
CA ALA A 19 2.38 -11.10 40.68
C ALA A 19 1.47 -11.62 39.56
N LEU A 20 0.86 -12.77 39.78
CA LEU A 20 -0.23 -13.31 38.97
C LEU A 20 -1.40 -12.31 39.00
N GLY A 21 -1.38 -11.34 38.08
CA GLY A 21 -2.52 -10.49 37.76
C GLY A 21 -3.54 -11.27 36.92
N PRO A 22 -4.82 -10.85 36.89
CA PRO A 22 -5.82 -11.53 36.09
C PRO A 22 -5.42 -11.48 34.61
N ALA A 23 -5.84 -12.50 33.86
CA ALA A 23 -5.66 -12.60 32.41
C ALA A 23 -5.91 -11.24 31.73
N PRO A 24 -5.16 -10.89 30.66
CA PRO A 24 -5.31 -9.60 29.99
C PRO A 24 -6.78 -9.43 29.62
N GLY A 25 -7.41 -8.45 30.27
CA GLY A 25 -8.77 -8.05 29.97
C GLY A 25 -8.84 -7.71 28.49
N ILE A 26 -9.86 -8.25 27.83
CA ILE A 26 -10.37 -7.77 26.55
C ILE A 26 -10.29 -6.25 26.59
N ALA A 27 -9.46 -5.65 25.73
CA ALA A 27 -9.39 -4.20 25.58
C ALA A 27 -10.84 -3.70 25.48
N ALA A 28 -11.24 -2.82 26.40
CA ALA A 28 -12.60 -2.33 26.45
C ALA A 28 -13.02 -1.87 25.04
N ASP A 29 -14.16 -2.39 24.55
CA ASP A 29 -14.80 -2.00 23.30
C ASP A 29 -14.98 -0.47 23.29
N GLN A 30 -13.99 0.25 22.79
CA GLN A 30 -14.17 1.65 22.42
C GLN A 30 -15.15 1.62 21.24
N ALA A 31 -16.24 2.37 21.37
CA ALA A 31 -17.21 2.49 20.29
C ALA A 31 -16.48 2.90 18.99
N PRO A 32 -16.88 2.36 17.83
CA PRO A 32 -16.29 2.72 16.56
C PRO A 32 -16.22 4.25 16.41
N SER A 33 -15.03 4.76 16.12
CA SER A 33 -14.84 6.18 15.80
C SER A 33 -15.39 6.49 14.41
N SER A 34 -16.24 7.52 14.34
CA SER A 34 -16.71 8.14 13.09
C SER A 34 -15.70 9.12 12.49
N LEU A 35 -14.58 9.37 13.19
CA LEU A 35 -13.51 10.25 12.74
C LEU A 35 -12.32 9.45 12.18
N PRO A 36 -11.69 9.92 11.10
CA PRO A 36 -10.48 9.30 10.54
C PRO A 36 -9.25 9.51 11.44
N GLU A 37 -8.19 8.76 11.18
CA GLU A 37 -6.91 8.94 11.88
C GLU A 37 -6.29 10.30 11.51
N THR A 38 -5.78 11.00 12.53
CA THR A 38 -5.12 12.29 12.35
C THR A 38 -3.79 12.15 11.62
N VAL A 39 -3.42 13.18 10.86
CA VAL A 39 -2.16 13.31 10.13
C VAL A 39 -1.17 14.14 10.96
N PRO A 40 0.06 13.67 11.20
CA PRO A 40 1.09 14.46 11.86
C PRO A 40 1.57 15.61 10.98
N LEU A 41 1.72 16.81 11.56
CA LEU A 41 2.16 18.01 10.85
C LEU A 41 3.68 18.12 10.72
N THR A 42 4.39 17.88 11.83
CA THR A 42 5.85 18.05 11.94
C THR A 42 6.57 16.71 12.08
N ARG A 43 7.90 16.74 11.96
CA ARG A 43 8.74 15.56 12.18
C ARG A 43 8.56 14.95 13.58
N ASP A 44 8.42 15.79 14.61
CA ASP A 44 8.17 15.34 15.98
C ASP A 44 6.77 14.73 16.17
N ASP A 45 5.76 15.27 15.50
CA ASP A 45 4.42 14.68 15.48
C ASP A 45 4.42 13.32 14.81
N MET A 46 5.20 13.17 13.73
CA MET A 46 5.35 11.92 13.00
C MET A 46 5.97 10.85 13.90
N LYS A 47 7.10 11.16 14.55
CA LYS A 47 7.76 10.24 15.49
C LYS A 47 6.81 9.76 16.60
N ARG A 48 6.05 10.67 17.21
CA ARG A 48 5.01 10.31 18.18
C ARG A 48 3.94 9.39 17.57
N ALA A 49 3.48 9.67 16.35
CA ALA A 49 2.45 8.86 15.71
C ALA A 49 2.94 7.45 15.38
N LEU A 50 4.22 7.30 15.03
CA LEU A 50 4.84 6.00 14.80
C LEU A 50 4.97 5.20 16.09
N ASP A 51 5.36 5.82 17.20
CA ASP A 51 5.38 5.14 18.50
C ASP A 51 3.96 4.78 18.98
N ASP A 52 2.98 5.69 18.87
CA ASP A 52 1.57 5.40 19.22
C ASP A 52 0.99 4.24 18.38
N SER A 53 1.41 4.11 17.11
CA SER A 53 0.94 3.03 16.23
C SER A 53 1.35 1.64 16.72
N LYS A 54 2.32 1.54 17.64
CA LYS A 54 2.68 0.29 18.33
C LYS A 54 1.62 -0.17 19.31
N GLU A 55 0.66 0.67 19.67
CA GLU A 55 -0.51 0.29 20.49
C GLU A 55 -1.84 0.38 19.72
N ALA A 56 -1.77 0.51 18.39
CA ALA A 56 -2.96 0.56 17.55
C ALA A 56 -3.81 -0.71 17.68
N ALA A 57 -5.14 -0.53 17.69
CA ALA A 57 -6.12 -1.61 17.69
C ALA A 57 -6.61 -1.88 16.25
N PRO A 58 -6.22 -2.97 15.58
CA PRO A 58 -6.56 -3.17 14.18
C PRO A 58 -8.07 -3.30 13.92
N ARG A 59 -8.54 -2.81 12.76
CA ARG A 59 -9.97 -2.83 12.37
C ARG A 59 -10.49 -4.22 12.03
N LEU A 60 -9.59 -5.14 11.68
CA LEU A 60 -9.83 -6.58 11.69
C LEU A 60 -8.90 -7.23 12.71
N PRO A 61 -9.34 -8.28 13.44
CA PRO A 61 -8.51 -8.94 14.45
C PRO A 61 -7.14 -9.37 13.92
N LEU A 62 -6.10 -9.25 14.75
CA LEU A 62 -4.82 -9.89 14.42
C LEU A 62 -5.00 -11.41 14.50
N PRO A 63 -4.41 -12.18 13.56
CA PRO A 63 -4.43 -13.63 13.65
C PRO A 63 -3.80 -14.11 14.96
N PRO A 64 -4.30 -15.20 15.56
CA PRO A 64 -3.62 -15.83 16.68
C PRO A 64 -2.25 -16.34 16.24
N LEU A 65 -1.28 -16.37 17.16
CA LEU A 65 0.03 -16.97 16.89
C LEU A 65 -0.12 -18.49 16.72
N THR A 66 0.56 -19.03 15.71
CA THR A 66 0.77 -20.47 15.53
C THR A 66 1.95 -20.98 16.36
N ASP A 67 2.10 -22.30 16.50
CA ASP A 67 3.27 -22.90 17.17
C ASP A 67 4.58 -22.55 16.44
N ALA A 68 4.56 -22.56 15.10
CA ALA A 68 5.72 -22.20 14.29
C ALA A 68 6.16 -20.74 14.50
N GLU A 69 5.20 -19.82 14.65
CA GLU A 69 5.50 -18.42 14.95
C GLU A 69 6.02 -18.23 16.38
N ARG A 70 5.45 -18.94 17.36
CA ARG A 70 5.98 -18.95 18.74
C ARG A 70 7.43 -19.41 18.76
N GLN A 71 7.72 -20.53 18.09
CA GLN A 71 9.07 -21.06 17.99
C GLN A 71 10.02 -20.06 17.30
N LEU A 72 9.60 -19.41 16.22
CA LEU A 72 10.38 -18.37 15.55
C LEU A 72 10.70 -17.19 16.48
N ILE A 73 9.72 -16.77 17.29
CA ILE A 73 9.91 -15.70 18.28
C ILE A 73 10.95 -16.12 19.32
N ASP A 74 10.83 -17.34 19.87
CA ASP A 74 11.79 -17.88 20.84
C ASP A 74 13.21 -17.98 20.26
N GLU A 75 13.34 -18.45 19.00
CA GLU A 75 14.61 -18.50 18.26
C GLU A 75 15.25 -17.10 18.14
N GLN A 76 14.45 -16.08 17.81
CA GLN A 76 14.93 -14.70 17.67
C GLN A 76 15.30 -14.07 19.02
N HIS A 77 14.58 -14.38 20.09
CA HIS A 77 14.96 -13.95 21.45
C HIS A 77 16.29 -14.57 21.87
N ALA A 78 16.45 -15.89 21.70
CA ALA A 78 17.69 -16.58 22.02
C ALA A 78 18.88 -16.02 21.22
N GLU A 79 18.67 -15.70 19.95
CA GLU A 79 19.70 -15.08 19.11
C GLU A 79 20.07 -13.67 19.60
N ALA A 80 19.07 -12.83 19.94
CA ALA A 80 19.31 -11.49 20.45
C ALA A 80 20.05 -11.51 21.81
N GLU A 81 19.73 -12.46 22.69
CA GLU A 81 20.46 -12.67 23.95
C GLU A 81 21.91 -13.12 23.70
N ARG A 82 22.13 -13.97 22.70
CA ARG A 82 23.45 -14.50 22.34
C ARG A 82 24.36 -13.44 21.72
N THR A 83 23.83 -12.57 20.87
CA THR A 83 24.60 -11.54 20.15
C THR A 83 24.63 -10.19 20.85
N GLY A 84 23.63 -9.90 21.68
CA GLY A 84 23.38 -8.57 22.24
C GLY A 84 22.75 -7.59 21.23
N GLU A 85 22.41 -8.04 20.02
CA GLU A 85 21.80 -7.23 18.97
C GLU A 85 20.30 -7.53 18.86
N LEU A 86 19.47 -6.49 18.96
CA LEU A 86 18.02 -6.64 18.78
C LEU A 86 17.66 -6.73 17.29
N PRO A 87 16.72 -7.62 16.92
CA PRO A 87 16.19 -7.64 15.56
C PRO A 87 15.32 -6.40 15.31
N ARG A 88 14.98 -6.13 14.04
CA ARG A 88 14.03 -5.04 13.71
C ARG A 88 12.63 -5.29 14.27
N ARG A 89 12.24 -6.56 14.44
CA ARG A 89 10.97 -7.04 15.02
C ARG A 89 11.14 -8.45 15.56
N PHE A 90 10.25 -8.87 16.48
CA PHE A 90 10.08 -10.27 16.84
C PHE A 90 8.92 -10.89 16.04
N GLY A 91 9.09 -12.15 15.63
CA GLY A 91 8.16 -12.89 14.79
C GLY A 91 8.05 -12.36 13.35
N LEU A 92 6.88 -12.60 12.77
CA LEU A 92 6.51 -12.14 11.44
C LEU A 92 5.84 -10.77 11.49
N GLY A 93 5.99 -9.98 10.43
CA GLY A 93 5.31 -8.70 10.31
C GLY A 93 3.79 -8.90 10.19
N ASN A 94 3.01 -8.11 10.92
CA ASN A 94 1.56 -8.23 11.01
C ASN A 94 0.86 -8.13 9.66
N ASN A 95 1.39 -7.34 8.71
CA ASN A 95 0.89 -7.32 7.33
C ASN A 95 0.91 -8.71 6.67
N GLY A 96 2.06 -9.41 6.74
CA GLY A 96 2.20 -10.76 6.18
C GLY A 96 1.28 -11.76 6.89
N ARG A 97 1.23 -11.70 8.22
CA ARG A 97 0.35 -12.55 9.05
C ARG A 97 -1.12 -12.39 8.67
N MET A 98 -1.62 -11.16 8.58
CA MET A 98 -3.01 -10.89 8.20
C MET A 98 -3.32 -11.37 6.79
N ARG A 99 -2.41 -11.16 5.81
CA ARG A 99 -2.60 -11.66 4.45
C ARG A 99 -2.65 -13.18 4.39
N ALA A 100 -1.74 -13.88 5.06
CA ALA A 100 -1.74 -15.34 5.09
C ALA A 100 -3.01 -15.92 5.76
N TYR A 101 -3.54 -15.22 6.77
CA TYR A 101 -4.73 -15.66 7.49
C TYR A 101 -6.04 -15.39 6.72
N TYR A 102 -6.22 -14.17 6.22
CA TYR A 102 -7.48 -13.75 5.60
C TYR A 102 -7.54 -14.05 4.10
N LEU A 103 -6.39 -14.16 3.42
CA LEU A 103 -6.31 -14.23 1.96
C LEU A 103 -5.53 -15.46 1.43
N PRO A 104 -5.62 -16.66 2.03
CA PRO A 104 -4.80 -17.80 1.60
C PRO A 104 -5.06 -18.23 0.15
N GLU A 105 -6.26 -17.95 -0.39
CA GLU A 105 -6.65 -18.25 -1.78
C GLU A 105 -5.76 -17.56 -2.82
N TYR A 106 -5.12 -16.44 -2.44
CA TYR A 106 -4.28 -15.61 -3.31
C TYR A 106 -2.79 -15.93 -3.16
N GLY A 107 -2.45 -17.08 -2.55
CA GLY A 107 -1.08 -17.57 -2.47
C GLY A 107 -0.26 -17.02 -1.30
N PHE A 108 -0.88 -16.30 -0.35
CA PHE A 108 -0.23 -15.91 0.88
C PHE A 108 -0.14 -17.12 1.82
N GLN A 109 1.09 -17.53 2.16
CA GLN A 109 1.35 -18.75 2.93
C GLN A 109 2.23 -18.44 4.13
N LEU A 110 1.67 -18.68 5.33
CA LEU A 110 2.36 -18.42 6.59
C LEU A 110 3.64 -19.26 6.75
N SER A 111 3.61 -20.52 6.32
CA SER A 111 4.77 -21.42 6.39
C SER A 111 5.96 -20.90 5.59
N LEU A 112 5.74 -20.45 4.35
CA LEU A 112 6.79 -19.85 3.52
C LEU A 112 7.33 -18.55 4.13
N ASP A 113 6.47 -17.77 4.79
CA ASP A 113 6.90 -16.55 5.48
C ASP A 113 7.78 -16.86 6.71
N VAL A 114 7.46 -17.91 7.47
CA VAL A 114 8.31 -18.42 8.56
C VAL A 114 9.66 -18.90 8.03
N GLU A 115 9.67 -19.72 6.98
CA GLU A 115 10.91 -20.23 6.36
C GLU A 115 11.79 -19.09 5.82
N ARG A 116 11.17 -18.10 5.16
CA ARG A 116 11.88 -16.91 4.69
C ARG A 116 12.49 -16.12 5.85
N ALA A 117 11.77 -15.97 6.96
CA ALA A 117 12.29 -15.27 8.13
C ALA A 117 13.50 -16.00 8.75
N ARG A 118 13.46 -17.33 8.83
CA ARG A 118 14.58 -18.15 9.33
C ARG A 118 15.81 -18.13 8.42
N SER A 119 15.61 -18.13 7.11
CA SER A 119 16.73 -18.12 6.15
C SER A 119 17.45 -16.77 6.06
N GLY A 120 16.89 -15.69 6.60
CA GLY A 120 17.47 -14.35 6.51
C GLY A 120 17.58 -13.83 5.07
N THR A 121 16.84 -14.41 4.13
CA THR A 121 16.94 -14.07 2.70
C THR A 121 16.38 -12.67 2.45
N ASN A 122 17.27 -11.74 2.07
CA ASN A 122 16.88 -10.43 1.59
C ASN A 122 16.38 -10.54 0.15
N ARG A 123 15.28 -9.85 -0.17
CA ARG A 123 14.87 -9.65 -1.56
C ARG A 123 15.79 -8.59 -2.17
N ASN A 124 16.61 -9.01 -3.11
CA ASN A 124 17.38 -8.08 -3.94
C ASN A 124 16.51 -7.60 -5.10
N SER A 125 16.64 -6.32 -5.46
CA SER A 125 16.04 -5.81 -6.69
C SER A 125 16.69 -6.49 -7.90
N ALA A 126 15.88 -6.84 -8.90
CA ALA A 126 16.37 -7.46 -10.13
C ALA A 126 17.16 -6.48 -11.00
N SER A 127 16.85 -5.18 -10.93
CA SER A 127 17.56 -4.11 -11.65
C SER A 127 18.76 -3.54 -10.89
N GLY A 128 19.02 -4.01 -9.67
CA GLY A 128 20.09 -3.47 -8.83
C GLY A 128 19.73 -2.13 -8.18
N PHE A 129 18.44 -1.78 -8.06
CA PHE A 129 18.01 -0.58 -7.35
C PHE A 129 18.64 -0.49 -5.96
N ASP A 130 19.16 0.70 -5.64
CA ASP A 130 19.56 1.02 -4.29
C ASP A 130 18.38 0.79 -3.32
N PRO A 131 18.55 -0.09 -2.31
CA PRO A 131 17.53 -0.32 -1.30
C PRO A 131 17.11 0.94 -0.55
N ASN A 132 17.98 1.93 -0.36
CA ASN A 132 17.61 3.20 0.28
C ASN A 132 16.66 3.99 -0.62
N PHE A 133 17.06 4.29 -1.85
CA PHE A 133 16.19 4.95 -2.85
C PHE A 133 14.80 4.30 -2.95
N ARG A 134 14.74 2.97 -3.11
CA ARG A 134 13.46 2.25 -3.17
C ARG A 134 12.61 2.44 -1.91
N THR A 135 13.25 2.46 -0.74
CA THR A 135 12.58 2.66 0.55
C THR A 135 12.11 4.11 0.73
N MET A 136 12.84 5.09 0.19
CA MET A 136 12.44 6.51 0.17
C MET A 136 11.18 6.72 -0.68
N LEU A 137 11.10 6.10 -1.87
CA LEU A 137 9.88 6.11 -2.68
C LEU A 137 8.69 5.54 -1.88
N PHE A 138 8.89 4.41 -1.19
CA PHE A 138 7.83 3.82 -0.38
C PHE A 138 7.45 4.73 0.81
N TRP A 139 8.42 5.42 1.41
CA TRP A 139 8.17 6.38 2.48
C TRP A 139 7.30 7.53 1.97
N ILE A 140 7.59 8.13 0.81
CA ILE A 140 6.79 9.23 0.20
C ILE A 140 5.34 8.78 -0.05
N VAL A 141 5.14 7.61 -0.67
CA VAL A 141 3.80 7.07 -0.91
C VAL A 141 3.05 6.85 0.42
N SER A 142 3.75 6.33 1.44
CA SER A 142 3.19 6.09 2.78
C SER A 142 2.86 7.38 3.50
N ARG A 143 3.67 8.42 3.33
CA ARG A 143 3.49 9.73 3.94
C ARG A 143 2.24 10.42 3.43
N GLY A 144 2.04 10.44 2.12
CA GLY A 144 0.84 11.04 1.52
C GLY A 144 -0.41 10.18 1.71
N ASN A 145 -0.30 8.86 1.84
CA ASN A 145 -1.44 8.01 2.20
C ASN A 145 -1.72 7.98 3.73
N ASN A 146 -0.95 8.71 4.55
CA ASN A 146 -0.99 8.67 6.03
C ASN A 146 -0.91 7.25 6.62
N CYS A 147 -0.08 6.37 6.05
CA CYS A 147 0.05 4.99 6.48
C CYS A 147 1.15 4.83 7.53
N THR A 148 0.80 4.96 8.82
CA THR A 148 1.73 4.87 9.96
C THR A 148 2.46 3.53 10.06
N TYR A 149 1.77 2.41 9.79
CA TYR A 149 2.39 1.07 9.76
C TYR A 149 3.56 1.02 8.76
N CYS A 150 3.32 1.44 7.52
CA CYS A 150 4.36 1.45 6.48
C CYS A 150 5.46 2.47 6.77
N LEU A 151 5.13 3.67 7.26
CA LEU A 151 6.11 4.70 7.61
C LEU A 151 7.08 4.20 8.66
N GLY A 152 6.62 3.58 9.76
CA GLY A 152 7.54 3.10 10.79
C GLY A 152 8.44 1.95 10.32
N HIS A 153 7.94 1.08 9.44
CA HIS A 153 8.77 0.08 8.77
C HIS A 153 9.83 0.71 7.86
N GLN A 154 9.46 1.74 7.08
CA GLN A 154 10.37 2.40 6.17
C GLN A 154 11.43 3.19 6.93
N GLU A 155 11.04 3.95 7.96
CA GLU A 155 11.98 4.71 8.80
C GLU A 155 12.94 3.80 9.57
N SER A 156 12.45 2.71 10.15
CA SER A 156 13.30 1.68 10.79
C SER A 156 14.30 1.09 9.79
N SER A 157 13.85 0.81 8.56
CA SER A 157 14.71 0.29 7.50
C SER A 157 15.76 1.30 7.02
N LEU A 158 15.36 2.55 6.78
CA LEU A 158 16.26 3.63 6.36
C LEU A 158 17.29 3.94 7.45
N ALA A 159 16.86 4.03 8.71
CA ALA A 159 17.75 4.24 9.85
C ALA A 159 18.78 3.10 9.98
N SER A 160 18.37 1.85 9.78
CA SER A 160 19.28 0.69 9.81
C SER A 160 20.35 0.70 8.70
N ARG A 161 20.17 1.55 7.68
CA ARG A 161 21.08 1.72 6.54
C ARG A 161 21.75 3.10 6.53
N GLY A 162 21.74 3.80 7.66
CA GLY A 162 22.49 5.03 7.88
C GLY A 162 21.79 6.32 7.51
N VAL A 163 20.55 6.29 6.99
CA VAL A 163 19.79 7.50 6.67
C VAL A 163 19.45 8.25 7.96
N THR A 164 19.83 9.52 8.01
CA THR A 164 19.69 10.41 9.17
C THR A 164 18.24 10.86 9.39
N ASP A 165 17.96 11.49 10.54
CA ASP A 165 16.62 12.06 10.77
C ASP A 165 16.36 13.30 9.91
N ASP A 166 17.42 14.06 9.58
CA ASP A 166 17.35 15.23 8.71
C ASP A 166 17.06 14.82 7.25
N GLU A 167 17.68 13.76 6.74
CA GLU A 167 17.32 13.21 5.42
C GLU A 167 15.87 12.70 5.38
N LEU A 168 15.39 12.06 6.45
CA LEU A 168 13.98 11.67 6.55
C LEU A 168 13.05 12.89 6.59
N ALA A 169 13.44 13.96 7.27
CA ALA A 169 12.67 15.19 7.31
C ALA A 169 12.65 15.89 5.94
N ALA A 170 13.77 15.86 5.21
CA ALA A 170 13.89 16.39 3.85
C ALA A 170 12.95 15.67 2.87
N LEU A 171 12.78 14.34 2.98
CA LEU A 171 11.80 13.59 2.17
C LEU A 171 10.37 14.14 2.31
N ASP A 172 10.03 14.77 3.44
CA ASP A 172 8.70 15.30 3.73
C ASP A 172 8.41 16.65 3.03
N GLY A 173 9.37 17.26 2.34
CA GLY A 173 9.11 18.47 1.56
C GLY A 173 10.29 19.31 1.08
N ASP A 174 11.54 18.93 1.36
CA ASP A 174 12.74 19.59 0.87
C ASP A 174 13.59 18.65 0.02
N TRP A 175 13.22 18.49 -1.24
CA TRP A 175 13.95 17.59 -2.14
C TRP A 175 15.23 18.20 -2.72
N SER A 176 15.54 19.46 -2.40
CA SER A 176 16.80 20.08 -2.86
C SER A 176 18.05 19.49 -2.20
N GLU A 177 17.86 18.69 -1.14
CA GLU A 177 18.90 17.90 -0.47
C GLU A 177 19.24 16.58 -1.20
N PHE A 178 18.50 16.24 -2.27
CA PHE A 178 18.72 15.02 -3.06
C PHE A 178 19.17 15.37 -4.49
N ASP A 179 19.77 14.41 -5.18
CA ASP A 179 20.15 14.60 -6.59
C ASP A 179 18.92 14.67 -7.52
N ASP A 180 19.17 15.07 -8.77
CA ASP A 180 18.12 15.27 -9.78
C ASP A 180 17.34 13.98 -10.07
N ALA A 181 18.02 12.82 -10.07
CA ALA A 181 17.39 11.52 -10.32
C ALA A 181 16.41 11.15 -9.21
N HIS A 182 16.79 11.37 -7.94
CA HIS A 182 15.92 11.20 -6.79
C HIS A 182 14.72 12.14 -6.87
N SER A 183 14.97 13.42 -7.13
CA SER A 183 13.92 14.44 -7.22
C SER A 183 12.89 14.14 -8.31
N ALA A 184 13.32 13.71 -9.50
CA ALA A 184 12.45 13.28 -10.59
C ALA A 184 11.57 12.08 -10.17
N ALA A 185 12.17 11.06 -9.54
CA ALA A 185 11.44 9.89 -9.08
C ALA A 185 10.46 10.19 -7.94
N PHE A 186 10.81 11.12 -7.04
CA PHE A 186 9.96 11.57 -5.94
C PHE A 186 8.74 12.34 -6.47
N ALA A 187 8.94 13.21 -7.46
CA ALA A 187 7.88 13.92 -8.15
C ALA A 187 6.93 12.95 -8.85
N PHE A 188 7.48 12.00 -9.60
CA PHE A 188 6.72 10.95 -10.26
C PHE A 188 5.93 10.09 -9.26
N ALA A 189 6.55 9.65 -8.16
CA ALA A 189 5.89 8.85 -7.13
C ALA A 189 4.71 9.60 -6.48
N THR A 190 4.87 10.89 -6.24
CA THR A 190 3.82 11.76 -5.70
C THR A 190 2.67 11.90 -6.69
N LYS A 191 2.98 12.20 -7.95
CA LYS A 191 1.97 12.36 -9.01
C LYS A 191 1.21 11.06 -9.26
N LEU A 192 1.90 9.93 -9.46
CA LEU A 192 1.26 8.63 -9.71
C LEU A 192 0.41 8.15 -8.51
N SER A 193 0.79 8.51 -7.29
CA SER A 193 0.05 8.11 -6.10
C SER A 193 -1.23 8.93 -5.90
N PHE A 194 -1.13 10.24 -6.06
CA PHE A 194 -2.16 11.18 -5.59
C PHE A 194 -2.91 11.88 -6.73
N GLN A 195 -2.36 11.89 -7.93
CA GLN A 195 -2.94 12.42 -9.16
C GLN A 195 -2.79 11.43 -10.34
N PRO A 196 -3.15 10.14 -10.18
CA PRO A 196 -2.92 9.13 -11.23
C PRO A 196 -3.55 9.50 -12.58
N TRP A 197 -4.65 10.26 -12.57
CA TRP A 197 -5.33 10.74 -13.77
C TRP A 197 -4.55 11.78 -14.58
N ALA A 198 -3.50 12.36 -14.00
CA ALA A 198 -2.70 13.42 -14.61
C ALA A 198 -1.37 12.92 -15.18
N ILE A 199 -1.10 11.61 -15.10
CA ILE A 199 0.13 11.01 -15.64
C ILE A 199 0.13 11.10 -17.17
N SER A 200 1.21 11.65 -17.71
CA SER A 200 1.40 11.93 -19.13
C SER A 200 2.67 11.26 -19.67
N ASP A 201 2.90 11.40 -20.98
CA ASP A 201 4.12 10.93 -21.63
C ASP A 201 5.36 11.67 -21.10
N GLN A 202 5.21 12.97 -20.79
CA GLN A 202 6.28 13.80 -20.25
C GLN A 202 6.76 13.28 -18.89
N ASP A 203 5.86 12.83 -18.01
CA ASP A 203 6.26 12.33 -16.68
C ASP A 203 7.15 11.07 -16.78
N VAL A 204 6.91 10.23 -17.79
CA VAL A 204 7.74 9.03 -18.03
C VAL A 204 9.04 9.39 -18.73
N GLU A 205 9.04 10.39 -19.61
CA GLU A 205 10.27 10.88 -20.25
C GLU A 205 11.22 11.54 -19.24
N GLU A 206 10.70 12.35 -18.30
CA GLU A 206 11.50 12.93 -17.21
C GLU A 206 12.15 11.86 -16.33
N LEU A 207 11.50 10.71 -16.11
CA LEU A 207 12.16 9.57 -15.46
C LEU A 207 13.29 8.99 -16.33
N ARG A 208 13.09 8.87 -17.65
CA ARG A 208 14.05 8.27 -18.57
C ARG A 208 15.32 9.09 -18.77
N GLU A 209 15.28 10.38 -18.46
CA GLU A 209 16.49 11.20 -18.40
C GLU A 209 17.51 10.67 -17.38
N HIS A 210 17.05 9.92 -16.37
CA HIS A 210 17.88 9.42 -15.26
C HIS A 210 17.92 7.90 -15.12
N PHE A 211 16.90 7.19 -15.60
CA PHE A 211 16.72 5.76 -15.39
C PHE A 211 16.58 5.01 -16.72
N ASP A 212 17.21 3.84 -16.84
CA ASP A 212 17.01 2.99 -18.01
C ASP A 212 15.59 2.37 -18.06
N GLU A 213 15.25 1.66 -19.14
CA GLU A 213 13.92 1.07 -19.32
C GLU A 213 13.56 0.07 -18.21
N THR A 214 14.54 -0.72 -17.74
CA THR A 214 14.32 -1.73 -16.69
C THR A 214 14.06 -1.03 -15.36
N GLN A 215 14.86 -0.02 -15.04
CA GLN A 215 14.73 0.81 -13.85
C GLN A 215 13.40 1.58 -13.84
N THR A 216 13.04 2.22 -14.95
CA THR A 216 11.78 2.96 -15.13
C THR A 216 10.57 2.04 -14.89
N SER A 217 10.58 0.86 -15.52
CA SER A 217 9.52 -0.15 -15.32
C SER A 217 9.44 -0.62 -13.87
N GLU A 218 10.56 -0.88 -13.21
CA GLU A 218 10.55 -1.30 -11.81
C GLU A 218 10.16 -0.16 -10.84
N ILE A 219 10.48 1.11 -11.11
CA ILE A 219 9.99 2.27 -10.34
C ILE A 219 8.46 2.35 -10.40
N ILE A 220 7.88 2.29 -11.61
CA ILE A 220 6.43 2.34 -11.81
C ILE A 220 5.75 1.18 -11.08
N GLN A 221 6.26 -0.04 -11.24
CA GLN A 221 5.72 -1.22 -10.56
C GLN A 221 5.87 -1.14 -9.03
N ALA A 222 6.97 -0.58 -8.54
CA ALA A 222 7.20 -0.38 -7.11
C ALA A 222 6.18 0.58 -6.52
N ILE A 223 6.02 1.77 -7.12
CA ILE A 223 5.07 2.79 -6.68
C ILE A 223 3.63 2.27 -6.72
N ALA A 224 3.25 1.55 -7.78
CA ALA A 224 1.95 0.88 -7.85
C ALA A 224 1.77 -0.11 -6.68
N GLY A 225 2.78 -0.94 -6.39
CA GLY A 225 2.76 -1.91 -5.29
C GLY A 225 2.73 -1.26 -3.90
N PHE A 226 3.41 -0.13 -3.72
CA PHE A 226 3.37 0.67 -2.49
C PHE A 226 1.97 1.23 -2.25
N ASN A 227 1.30 1.73 -3.30
CA ASN A 227 -0.07 2.22 -3.22
C ASN A 227 -1.07 1.12 -2.83
N ALA A 228 -0.91 -0.10 -3.35
CA ALA A 228 -1.70 -1.25 -2.92
C ALA A 228 -1.41 -1.62 -1.46
N THR A 229 -0.14 -1.63 -1.06
CA THR A 229 0.24 -1.98 0.32
C THR A 229 -0.28 -0.96 1.34
N ASN A 230 -0.20 0.34 1.05
CA ASN A 230 -0.73 1.37 1.94
C ASN A 230 -2.26 1.31 2.07
N ARG A 231 -2.98 1.01 0.97
CA ARG A 231 -4.44 0.83 0.97
C ARG A 231 -4.88 -0.45 1.69
N TRP A 232 -3.97 -1.37 1.97
CA TRP A 232 -4.21 -2.52 2.83
C TRP A 232 -3.91 -2.18 4.29
N THR A 233 -2.68 -1.75 4.56
CA THR A 233 -2.14 -1.62 5.91
C THR A 233 -2.66 -0.41 6.68
N GLY A 234 -2.83 0.73 6.01
CA GLY A 234 -3.36 1.97 6.61
C GLY A 234 -4.82 1.80 7.02
N PRO A 235 -5.74 1.46 6.09
CA PRO A 235 -7.14 1.22 6.42
C PRO A 235 -7.38 0.12 7.45
N LEU A 236 -6.54 -0.91 7.54
CA LEU A 236 -6.68 -1.93 8.60
C LEU A 236 -6.20 -1.45 9.97
N ARG A 237 -5.54 -0.29 10.06
CA ARG A 237 -4.91 0.21 11.29
C ARG A 237 -4.00 -0.87 11.90
N ILE A 238 -3.20 -1.53 11.06
CA ILE A 238 -2.37 -2.67 11.50
C ILE A 238 -1.40 -2.19 12.59
N LYS A 239 -1.38 -2.93 13.71
CA LYS A 239 -0.48 -2.68 14.84
C LYS A 239 0.97 -2.73 14.37
N GLN A 240 1.72 -1.66 14.66
CA GLN A 240 3.13 -1.58 14.33
C GLN A 240 3.93 -2.65 15.08
N ASP A 241 4.79 -3.36 14.35
CA ASP A 241 5.55 -4.50 14.87
C ASP A 241 7.07 -4.27 14.90
N VAL A 242 7.53 -3.09 14.47
CA VAL A 242 8.95 -2.72 14.59
C VAL A 242 9.31 -2.30 16.02
N LEU A 243 10.48 -2.76 16.48
CA LEU A 243 11.03 -2.40 17.81
C LEU A 243 11.78 -1.06 17.81
N PHE A 244 12.03 -0.50 16.63
CA PHE A 244 12.80 0.73 16.47
C PHE A 244 12.19 1.89 17.28
N PRO A 245 12.96 2.58 18.14
CA PRO A 245 12.48 3.74 18.89
C PRO A 245 12.54 5.00 18.03
N PHE A 246 11.41 5.69 17.87
CA PHE A 246 11.33 6.90 17.04
C PHE A 246 11.73 8.15 17.84
N VAL A 247 12.93 8.15 18.42
CA VAL A 247 13.38 9.19 19.39
C VAL A 247 14.59 9.99 18.92
N ARG A 248 15.02 9.84 17.67
CA ARG A 248 16.15 10.62 17.12
C ARG A 248 15.83 12.12 17.20
N PRO A 249 16.77 12.97 17.63
CA PRO A 249 16.55 14.41 17.70
C PRO A 249 16.25 14.99 16.31
N THR A 250 15.29 15.91 16.24
CA THR A 250 15.04 16.70 15.03
C THR A 250 15.86 17.98 15.10
N SER A 251 16.56 18.31 14.01
CA SER A 251 17.37 19.53 13.94
C SER A 251 16.50 20.79 13.90
N ALA A 252 17.11 21.93 14.22
CA ALA A 252 16.43 23.22 14.20
C ALA A 252 15.86 23.58 12.82
N SER A 253 16.51 23.12 11.73
CA SER A 253 16.07 23.35 10.36
C SER A 253 14.70 22.72 10.05
N TYR A 254 14.39 21.58 10.69
CA TYR A 254 13.17 20.81 10.43
C TYR A 254 12.16 20.84 11.57
N ALA A 255 12.48 21.47 12.72
CA ALA A 255 11.63 21.47 13.91
C ALA A 255 10.22 22.03 13.66
N SER A 256 10.10 23.03 12.78
CA SER A 256 8.82 23.65 12.39
C SER A 256 8.46 23.39 10.92
N ALA A 257 9.18 22.51 10.22
CA ALA A 257 8.87 22.18 8.84
C ALA A 257 7.53 21.44 8.78
N VAL A 258 6.63 21.91 7.92
CA VAL A 258 5.36 21.26 7.64
C VAL A 258 5.50 20.46 6.36
N SER A 259 4.96 19.25 6.37
CA SER A 259 4.98 18.36 5.22
C SER A 259 4.35 18.98 3.98
N ARG A 260 4.97 18.72 2.82
CA ARG A 260 4.42 18.99 1.48
C ARG A 260 3.83 17.74 0.81
N ILE A 261 3.98 16.56 1.45
CA ILE A 261 3.58 15.26 0.91
C ILE A 261 2.30 14.74 1.57
N ALA A 262 2.11 15.05 2.84
CA ALA A 262 0.98 14.67 3.65
C ALA A 262 -0.37 15.19 3.14
N PRO A 263 -1.48 14.49 3.40
CA PRO A 263 -2.82 14.97 3.07
C PRO A 263 -3.28 16.00 4.11
N LEU A 264 -2.72 17.22 4.06
CA LEU A 264 -3.02 18.33 4.97
C LEU A 264 -3.94 19.37 4.30
N GLU A 265 -4.81 20.01 5.08
CA GLU A 265 -5.52 21.19 4.61
C GLU A 265 -4.55 22.38 4.48
N ALA A 266 -4.85 23.32 3.59
CA ALA A 266 -3.97 24.41 3.19
C ALA A 266 -3.56 25.39 4.32
N THR A 267 -4.09 25.24 5.55
CA THR A 267 -3.75 26.10 6.69
C THR A 267 -3.38 25.28 7.93
N PRO A 268 -2.14 24.76 8.02
CA PRO A 268 -1.67 24.15 9.25
C PRO A 268 -1.38 25.23 10.30
N GLY A 269 -1.99 25.09 11.48
CA GLY A 269 -1.53 25.79 12.69
C GLY A 269 -0.16 25.27 13.14
N SER A 270 0.43 25.92 14.15
CA SER A 270 1.73 25.51 14.70
C SER A 270 1.62 24.17 15.46
N GLY A 271 2.16 23.09 14.87
CA GLY A 271 2.39 21.79 15.52
C GLY A 271 1.14 20.94 15.81
N GLY A 272 1.34 19.63 15.97
CA GLY A 272 0.29 18.68 16.35
C GLY A 272 -0.12 17.71 15.24
N ARG A 273 -1.26 17.06 15.44
CA ARG A 273 -1.92 16.22 14.42
C ARG A 273 -3.25 16.83 14.04
N VAL A 274 -3.59 16.78 12.76
CA VAL A 274 -4.81 17.37 12.20
C VAL A 274 -5.65 16.32 11.48
N PRO A 275 -6.95 16.55 11.26
CA PRO A 275 -7.72 15.68 10.37
C PRO A 275 -7.09 15.62 8.96
N PRO A 276 -7.15 14.46 8.27
CA PRO A 276 -6.69 14.35 6.90
C PRO A 276 -7.59 15.17 5.96
N ALA A 277 -6.96 15.86 5.02
CA ALA A 277 -7.68 16.56 3.95
C ALA A 277 -8.18 15.57 2.89
N SER A 278 -9.37 15.85 2.33
CA SER A 278 -9.82 15.17 1.13
C SER A 278 -9.09 15.70 -0.10
N ARG A 279 -8.66 14.81 -0.98
CA ARG A 279 -8.08 15.19 -2.26
C ARG A 279 -9.16 15.67 -3.21
N THR A 280 -8.96 16.85 -3.76
CA THR A 280 -9.80 17.35 -4.85
C THR A 280 -9.42 16.62 -6.15
N ARG A 281 -10.37 15.87 -6.73
CA ARG A 281 -10.26 15.27 -8.06
C ARG A 281 -11.22 15.98 -9.03
N PRO A 282 -10.97 15.96 -10.35
CA PRO A 282 -11.93 16.49 -11.32
C PRO A 282 -13.28 15.78 -11.22
N ALA A 283 -14.36 16.48 -11.60
CA ALA A 283 -15.69 15.89 -11.69
C ALA A 283 -15.69 14.68 -12.64
N LEU A 284 -16.48 13.66 -12.32
CA LEU A 284 -16.61 12.46 -13.14
C LEU A 284 -17.19 12.82 -14.52
N GLU A 285 -16.59 12.25 -15.55
CA GLU A 285 -16.89 12.43 -16.97
C GLU A 285 -18.32 12.00 -17.34
N SER A 286 -18.93 12.61 -18.36
CA SER A 286 -20.18 12.11 -18.92
C SER A 286 -19.97 10.75 -19.61
N GLN A 287 -21.05 10.05 -19.97
CA GLN A 287 -20.93 8.80 -20.73
C GLN A 287 -20.21 9.00 -22.07
N GLU A 288 -20.56 10.07 -22.80
CA GLU A 288 -19.93 10.41 -24.09
C GLU A 288 -18.42 10.68 -23.95
N ASP A 289 -18.03 11.38 -22.88
CA ASP A 289 -16.62 11.65 -22.57
C ASP A 289 -15.87 10.36 -22.20
N VAL A 290 -16.52 9.46 -21.45
CA VAL A 290 -15.95 8.14 -21.12
C VAL A 290 -15.75 7.32 -22.38
N ASP A 291 -16.74 7.23 -23.26
CA ASP A 291 -16.63 6.49 -24.52
C ASP A 291 -15.49 7.04 -25.39
N SER A 292 -15.40 8.37 -25.50
CA SER A 292 -14.29 9.06 -26.19
C SER A 292 -12.92 8.74 -25.57
N ALA A 293 -12.82 8.70 -24.24
CA ALA A 293 -11.58 8.37 -23.54
C ALA A 293 -11.19 6.89 -23.72
N LEU A 294 -12.15 5.98 -23.77
CA LEU A 294 -11.90 4.56 -24.07
C LEU A 294 -11.42 4.36 -25.51
N ASP A 295 -11.99 5.08 -26.48
CA ASP A 295 -11.52 5.08 -27.87
C ASP A 295 -10.10 5.64 -28.01
N ALA A 296 -9.81 6.73 -27.31
CA ALA A 296 -8.44 7.25 -27.22
C ALA A 296 -7.50 6.23 -26.58
N ALA A 297 -7.95 5.50 -25.55
CA ALA A 297 -7.15 4.46 -24.91
C ALA A 297 -6.81 3.32 -25.86
N ARG A 298 -7.72 2.88 -26.74
CA ARG A 298 -7.42 1.85 -27.78
C ARG A 298 -6.30 2.26 -28.74
N SER A 299 -6.13 3.56 -28.96
CA SER A 299 -5.15 4.12 -29.91
C SER A 299 -3.81 4.50 -29.27
N ARG A 300 -3.62 4.23 -27.97
CA ARG A 300 -2.38 4.59 -27.26
C ARG A 300 -1.17 3.84 -27.82
N SER A 301 -0.04 4.54 -27.84
CA SER A 301 1.27 3.89 -27.92
C SER A 301 1.73 3.59 -26.49
N PRO A 302 2.07 2.33 -26.15
CA PRO A 302 2.48 1.99 -24.80
C PRO A 302 3.77 2.72 -24.45
N ARG A 303 3.81 3.28 -23.24
CA ARG A 303 4.98 3.97 -22.71
C ARG A 303 6.07 3.01 -22.29
N LEU A 304 5.76 1.76 -21.93
CA LEU A 304 6.73 0.73 -21.56
C LEU A 304 6.75 -0.41 -22.57
N ALA A 305 7.88 -1.12 -22.65
CA ALA A 305 8.01 -2.28 -23.51
C ALA A 305 6.96 -3.37 -23.20
N LEU A 306 6.36 -3.92 -24.27
CA LEU A 306 5.44 -5.06 -24.21
C LEU A 306 6.12 -6.30 -24.79
N ALA A 307 6.03 -7.42 -24.09
CA ALA A 307 6.52 -8.69 -24.59
C ALA A 307 5.59 -9.25 -25.69
N ASP A 308 6.14 -10.14 -26.52
CA ASP A 308 5.35 -10.87 -27.50
C ASP A 308 4.51 -12.01 -26.87
N ASP A 309 3.64 -12.62 -27.67
CA ASP A 309 2.74 -13.68 -27.22
C ASP A 309 3.49 -14.95 -26.78
N SER A 310 4.69 -15.20 -27.33
CA SER A 310 5.52 -16.35 -26.95
C SER A 310 6.10 -16.19 -25.55
N ALA A 311 6.54 -14.98 -25.21
CA ALA A 311 6.98 -14.64 -23.86
C ALA A 311 5.84 -14.72 -22.84
N VAL A 312 4.63 -14.29 -23.21
CA VAL A 312 3.44 -14.45 -22.35
C VAL A 312 3.12 -15.94 -22.15
N GLN A 313 3.10 -16.74 -23.21
CA GLN A 313 2.84 -18.18 -23.09
C GLN A 313 3.87 -18.87 -22.18
N SER A 314 5.15 -18.47 -22.29
CA SER A 314 6.20 -18.97 -21.40
C SER A 314 5.96 -18.60 -19.93
N ALA A 315 5.36 -17.43 -19.67
CA ALA A 315 5.02 -16.98 -18.32
C ALA A 315 3.76 -17.67 -17.75
N LEU A 316 2.90 -18.23 -18.60
CA LEU A 316 1.69 -18.95 -18.21
C LEU A 316 1.93 -20.43 -17.86
N ASP A 317 3.16 -20.94 -18.07
CA ASP A 317 3.49 -22.36 -17.97
C ASP A 317 2.53 -23.21 -18.83
N ASP A 318 1.89 -24.22 -18.22
CA ASP A 318 0.94 -25.12 -18.87
C ASP A 318 -0.48 -24.54 -18.95
N ALA A 319 -0.73 -23.33 -18.44
CA ALA A 319 -2.04 -22.71 -18.54
C ALA A 319 -2.32 -22.22 -19.96
N ALA A 320 -3.56 -22.41 -20.41
CA ALA A 320 -4.00 -21.88 -21.70
C ALA A 320 -4.01 -20.35 -21.67
N ALA A 321 -3.42 -19.73 -22.69
CA ALA A 321 -3.60 -18.31 -22.93
C ALA A 321 -5.08 -17.99 -23.25
N PRO A 322 -5.58 -16.81 -22.86
CA PRO A 322 -6.88 -16.34 -23.31
C PRO A 322 -6.88 -16.12 -24.84
N ASP A 323 -8.05 -16.21 -25.47
CA ASP A 323 -8.22 -16.03 -26.92
C ASP A 323 -7.62 -14.70 -27.42
N VAL A 324 -7.77 -13.65 -26.61
CA VAL A 324 -7.08 -12.38 -26.79
C VAL A 324 -6.18 -12.18 -25.58
N ILE A 325 -4.86 -12.27 -25.79
CA ILE A 325 -3.87 -11.96 -24.75
C ILE A 325 -3.97 -10.46 -24.44
N PRO A 326 -4.27 -10.09 -23.18
CA PRO A 326 -4.35 -8.68 -22.81
C PRO A 326 -2.96 -8.08 -22.62
N ASN A 327 -2.80 -6.82 -22.96
CA ASN A 327 -1.57 -6.04 -22.90
C ASN A 327 -0.99 -5.92 -21.50
N TRP A 328 -1.80 -6.04 -20.43
CA TRP A 328 -1.25 -6.14 -19.08
C TRP A 328 -0.42 -7.41 -18.87
N MET A 329 -0.76 -8.54 -19.52
CA MET A 329 0.06 -9.75 -19.49
C MET A 329 1.35 -9.55 -20.27
N ARG A 330 1.28 -8.91 -21.45
CA ARG A 330 2.47 -8.56 -22.25
C ARG A 330 3.42 -7.63 -21.49
N LEU A 331 2.88 -6.63 -20.80
CA LEU A 331 3.65 -5.71 -19.95
C LEU A 331 4.37 -6.47 -18.83
N LEU A 332 3.65 -7.31 -18.08
CA LEU A 332 4.25 -8.04 -16.96
C LEU A 332 5.28 -9.06 -17.44
N ALA A 333 5.01 -9.77 -18.54
CA ALA A 333 5.92 -10.76 -19.12
C ALA A 333 7.26 -10.16 -19.58
N ALA A 334 7.31 -8.84 -19.85
CA ALA A 334 8.55 -8.13 -20.16
C ALA A 334 9.47 -7.93 -18.94
N THR A 335 9.07 -8.36 -17.74
CA THR A 335 9.78 -8.09 -16.48
C THR A 335 10.32 -9.37 -15.83
N PRO A 336 11.43 -9.31 -15.05
CA PRO A 336 11.98 -10.50 -14.38
C PRO A 336 11.02 -11.22 -13.44
N SER A 337 10.05 -10.51 -12.85
CA SER A 337 9.03 -11.06 -11.95
C SER A 337 7.68 -11.31 -12.64
N GLY A 338 7.67 -11.29 -13.98
CA GLY A 338 6.45 -11.27 -14.79
C GLY A 338 5.56 -12.47 -14.56
N LYS A 339 6.15 -13.66 -14.57
CA LYS A 339 5.45 -14.94 -14.34
C LYS A 339 4.70 -14.96 -13.01
N GLU A 340 5.37 -14.65 -11.91
CA GLU A 340 4.76 -14.64 -10.58
C GLU A 340 3.64 -13.59 -10.49
N ARG A 341 3.82 -12.43 -11.12
CA ARG A 341 2.83 -11.35 -11.13
C ARG A 341 1.60 -11.68 -11.97
N ILE A 342 1.78 -12.28 -13.15
CA ILE A 342 0.67 -12.75 -13.98
C ILE A 342 -0.15 -13.78 -13.20
N LYS A 343 0.51 -14.79 -12.63
CA LYS A 343 -0.15 -15.80 -11.81
C LYS A 343 -0.90 -15.19 -10.61
N ALA A 344 -0.27 -14.26 -9.90
CA ALA A 344 -0.88 -13.60 -8.75
C ALA A 344 -2.10 -12.76 -9.15
N TYR A 345 -2.03 -12.03 -10.26
CA TYR A 345 -3.14 -11.20 -10.73
C TYR A 345 -4.28 -12.03 -11.32
N SER A 346 -4.01 -13.10 -12.08
CA SER A 346 -5.04 -14.03 -12.54
C SER A 346 -5.79 -14.67 -11.37
N ALA A 347 -5.09 -15.03 -10.28
CA ALA A 347 -5.75 -15.52 -9.06
C ALA A 347 -6.72 -14.50 -8.44
N VAL A 348 -6.42 -13.19 -8.55
CA VAL A 348 -7.33 -12.12 -8.09
C VAL A 348 -8.60 -12.05 -8.93
N LEU A 349 -8.54 -12.39 -10.22
CA LEU A 349 -9.72 -12.38 -11.09
C LEU A 349 -10.64 -13.57 -10.80
N ASP A 350 -10.05 -14.74 -10.54
CA ASP A 350 -10.76 -16.02 -10.58
C ASP A 350 -11.04 -16.67 -9.22
N LYS A 351 -10.28 -16.32 -8.18
CA LYS A 351 -10.35 -16.99 -6.86
C LYS A 351 -10.94 -16.08 -5.79
N GLY A 352 -11.31 -16.74 -4.68
CA GLY A 352 -11.79 -16.12 -3.46
C GLY A 352 -13.30 -16.28 -3.24
N PRO A 353 -13.77 -16.14 -1.99
CA PRO A 353 -15.18 -16.30 -1.66
C PRO A 353 -16.07 -15.08 -1.98
N LEU A 354 -15.52 -13.90 -2.29
CA LEU A 354 -16.29 -12.74 -2.72
C LEU A 354 -16.87 -13.00 -4.11
N ASP A 355 -18.14 -12.68 -4.34
CA ASP A 355 -18.79 -12.97 -5.62
C ASP A 355 -18.22 -12.11 -6.77
N ALA A 356 -18.30 -12.65 -7.99
CA ALA A 356 -17.72 -12.01 -9.17
C ALA A 356 -18.33 -10.63 -9.49
N ARG A 357 -19.61 -10.43 -9.18
CA ARG A 357 -20.31 -9.15 -9.38
C ARG A 357 -19.72 -8.09 -8.46
N THR A 358 -19.55 -8.39 -7.17
CA THR A 358 -18.92 -7.45 -6.22
C THR A 358 -17.48 -7.13 -6.60
N ARG A 359 -16.69 -8.12 -7.05
CA ARG A 359 -15.32 -7.88 -7.57
C ARG A 359 -15.32 -6.93 -8.77
N ALA A 360 -16.26 -7.10 -9.70
CA ALA A 360 -16.39 -6.26 -10.89
C ALA A 360 -16.79 -4.82 -10.54
N ILE A 361 -17.72 -4.62 -9.58
CA ILE A 361 -18.08 -3.29 -9.08
C ILE A 361 -16.88 -2.59 -8.44
N ILE A 362 -16.11 -3.29 -7.60
CA ILE A 362 -14.90 -2.74 -6.98
C ILE A 362 -13.89 -2.29 -8.05
N ALA A 363 -13.66 -3.14 -9.06
CA ALA A 363 -12.75 -2.81 -10.16
C ALA A 363 -13.22 -1.58 -10.95
N TYR A 364 -14.52 -1.48 -11.25
CA TYR A 364 -15.12 -0.32 -11.92
C TYR A 364 -14.93 0.96 -11.09
N VAL A 365 -15.35 0.95 -9.82
CA VAL A 365 -15.26 2.14 -8.94
C VAL A 365 -13.81 2.61 -8.81
N GLY A 366 -12.88 1.67 -8.63
CA GLY A 366 -11.45 1.98 -8.59
C GLY A 366 -10.96 2.64 -9.87
N ALA A 367 -11.16 1.99 -11.01
CA ALA A 367 -10.71 2.49 -12.32
C ALA A 367 -11.37 3.83 -12.70
N ARG A 368 -12.66 3.98 -12.41
CA ARG A 368 -13.46 5.17 -12.67
C ARG A 368 -12.92 6.39 -11.93
N HIS A 369 -12.64 6.25 -10.63
CA HIS A 369 -12.14 7.36 -9.82
C HIS A 369 -10.67 7.68 -10.07
N ASP A 370 -9.85 6.69 -10.46
CA ASP A 370 -8.46 6.90 -10.88
C ASP A 370 -8.33 7.38 -12.34
N ARG A 371 -9.42 7.37 -13.12
CA ARG A 371 -9.42 7.58 -14.60
C ARG A 371 -8.44 6.65 -15.30
N ALA A 372 -8.44 5.40 -14.84
CA ALA A 372 -7.61 4.37 -15.43
C ALA A 372 -8.33 3.75 -16.62
N TRP A 373 -8.27 4.43 -17.76
CA TRP A 373 -9.05 4.10 -18.96
C TRP A 373 -8.82 2.68 -19.47
N TYR A 374 -7.59 2.16 -19.40
CA TYR A 374 -7.33 0.75 -19.71
C TYR A 374 -8.09 -0.19 -18.76
N ALA A 375 -7.93 0.01 -17.45
CA ALA A 375 -8.62 -0.79 -16.43
C ALA A 375 -10.14 -0.62 -16.45
N LEU A 376 -10.64 0.58 -16.78
CA LEU A 376 -12.05 0.92 -16.84
C LEU A 376 -12.74 0.18 -17.97
N GLY A 377 -12.13 0.12 -19.16
CA GLY A 377 -12.65 -0.66 -20.29
C GLY A 377 -12.83 -2.13 -19.92
N HIS A 378 -11.81 -2.74 -19.30
CA HIS A 378 -11.88 -4.11 -18.79
C HIS A 378 -12.99 -4.30 -17.73
N ALA A 379 -13.13 -3.36 -16.81
CA ALA A 379 -14.15 -3.43 -15.75
C ALA A 379 -15.58 -3.28 -16.30
N MET A 380 -15.80 -2.36 -17.25
CA MET A 380 -17.09 -2.16 -17.90
C MET A 380 -17.49 -3.37 -18.74
N ASN A 381 -16.58 -3.95 -19.51
CA ASN A 381 -16.85 -5.15 -20.30
C ASN A 381 -17.26 -6.33 -19.39
N ARG A 382 -16.54 -6.53 -18.27
CA ARG A 382 -16.91 -7.56 -17.28
C ARG A 382 -18.30 -7.34 -16.67
N LEU A 383 -18.68 -6.09 -16.38
CA LEU A 383 -20.03 -5.78 -15.89
C LEU A 383 -21.11 -6.05 -16.96
N ARG A 384 -20.84 -5.71 -18.22
CA ARG A 384 -21.74 -5.98 -19.36
C ARG A 384 -21.93 -7.48 -19.59
N GLU A 385 -20.86 -8.27 -19.51
CA GLU A 385 -20.93 -9.74 -19.56
C GLU A 385 -21.80 -10.34 -18.44
N MET A 386 -21.88 -9.66 -17.29
CA MET A 386 -22.75 -10.01 -16.17
C MET A 386 -24.19 -9.47 -16.32
N GLY A 387 -24.52 -8.84 -17.45
CA GLY A 387 -25.86 -8.35 -17.78
C GLY A 387 -26.18 -6.94 -17.29
N PHE A 388 -25.19 -6.14 -16.87
CA PHE A 388 -25.43 -4.73 -16.55
C PHE A 388 -25.66 -3.93 -17.84
N SER A 389 -26.66 -3.05 -17.84
CA SER A 389 -26.78 -1.98 -18.83
C SER A 389 -25.78 -0.87 -18.54
N ASP A 390 -25.48 -0.03 -19.54
CA ASP A 390 -24.63 1.15 -19.33
C ASP A 390 -25.22 2.08 -18.26
N ASP A 391 -26.54 2.32 -18.27
CA ASP A 391 -27.22 3.09 -17.22
C ASP A 391 -26.98 2.51 -15.82
N ALA A 392 -27.00 1.18 -15.66
CA ALA A 392 -26.73 0.53 -14.39
C ALA A 392 -25.26 0.64 -13.97
N ILE A 393 -24.33 0.63 -14.93
CA ILE A 393 -22.90 0.86 -14.67
C ILE A 393 -22.69 2.29 -14.19
N PHE A 394 -23.20 3.29 -14.91
CA PHE A 394 -23.07 4.71 -14.53
C PHE A 394 -23.86 5.08 -13.28
N ALA A 395 -24.88 4.31 -12.89
CA ALA A 395 -25.52 4.48 -11.59
C ALA A 395 -24.57 4.24 -10.41
N LEU A 396 -23.49 3.45 -10.58
CA LEU A 396 -22.47 3.22 -9.55
C LEU A 396 -21.68 4.51 -9.20
N ASP A 397 -21.66 5.52 -10.07
CA ASP A 397 -21.03 6.83 -9.78
C ASP A 397 -21.79 7.60 -8.68
N ARG A 398 -23.04 7.22 -8.42
CA ARG A 398 -23.98 7.86 -7.48
C ARG A 398 -24.51 6.83 -6.48
N PRO A 399 -23.72 6.44 -5.46
CA PRO A 399 -24.11 5.39 -4.51
C PRO A 399 -25.47 5.66 -3.85
N GLU A 400 -25.84 6.91 -3.60
CA GLU A 400 -27.15 7.29 -3.08
C GLU A 400 -28.34 6.90 -3.96
N SER A 401 -28.11 6.68 -5.27
CA SER A 401 -29.14 6.27 -6.22
C SER A 401 -29.32 4.76 -6.33
N LEU A 402 -28.39 3.96 -5.77
CA LEU A 402 -28.46 2.51 -5.84
C LEU A 402 -29.52 1.98 -4.88
N GLU A 403 -30.32 1.00 -5.32
CA GLU A 403 -31.36 0.39 -4.48
C GLU A 403 -30.77 -0.54 -3.40
N SER A 404 -29.75 -1.32 -3.77
CA SER A 404 -29.07 -2.29 -2.90
C SER A 404 -28.18 -1.59 -1.88
N GLU A 405 -28.51 -1.72 -0.59
CA GLU A 405 -27.68 -1.19 0.49
C GLU A 405 -26.27 -1.79 0.51
N ALA A 406 -26.13 -3.07 0.18
CA ALA A 406 -24.84 -3.72 0.08
C ALA A 406 -23.96 -3.05 -1.00
N ASP A 407 -24.54 -2.75 -2.16
CA ASP A 407 -23.81 -2.06 -3.24
C ASP A 407 -23.43 -0.63 -2.84
N ARG A 408 -24.30 0.09 -2.12
CA ARG A 408 -23.99 1.42 -1.59
C ARG A 408 -22.75 1.41 -0.72
N GLU A 409 -22.65 0.44 0.20
CA GLU A 409 -21.51 0.33 1.09
C GLU A 409 -20.23 -0.10 0.36
N ILE A 410 -20.30 -1.04 -0.58
CA ILE A 410 -19.15 -1.42 -1.43
C ILE A 410 -18.64 -0.22 -2.23
N VAL A 411 -19.53 0.50 -2.91
CA VAL A 411 -19.15 1.66 -3.74
C VAL A 411 -18.53 2.76 -2.88
N ARG A 412 -19.16 3.11 -1.74
CA ARG A 412 -18.61 4.14 -0.82
C ARG A 412 -17.25 3.76 -0.28
N PHE A 413 -17.09 2.51 0.17
CA PHE A 413 -15.82 2.03 0.72
C PHE A 413 -14.72 1.98 -0.34
N ALA A 414 -15.02 1.42 -1.52
CA ALA A 414 -14.08 1.36 -2.64
C ALA A 414 -13.68 2.75 -3.14
N ARG A 415 -14.63 3.70 -3.23
CA ARG A 415 -14.33 5.10 -3.57
C ARG A 415 -13.42 5.73 -2.53
N THR A 416 -13.74 5.60 -1.24
CA THR A 416 -12.97 6.21 -0.15
C THR A 416 -11.52 5.73 -0.17
N ILE A 417 -11.28 4.42 -0.26
CA ILE A 417 -9.93 3.86 -0.24
C ILE A 417 -9.16 4.14 -1.54
N THR A 418 -9.85 4.16 -2.69
CA THR A 418 -9.23 4.55 -3.96
C THR A 418 -8.75 6.00 -3.91
N VAL A 419 -9.61 6.92 -3.48
CA VAL A 419 -9.37 8.36 -3.51
C VAL A 419 -8.46 8.80 -2.37
N ASP A 420 -8.84 8.49 -1.13
CA ASP A 420 -8.28 9.00 0.12
C ASP A 420 -8.28 7.92 1.22
N PRO A 421 -7.32 6.96 1.20
CA PRO A 421 -7.29 5.90 2.20
C PRO A 421 -7.11 6.39 3.64
N ALA A 422 -6.65 7.62 3.85
CA ALA A 422 -6.54 8.25 5.16
C ALA A 422 -7.90 8.64 5.76
N LEU A 423 -8.96 8.79 4.95
CA LEU A 423 -10.30 9.17 5.41
C LEU A 423 -11.14 8.01 5.92
N VAL A 424 -10.63 6.77 5.83
CA VAL A 424 -11.35 5.60 6.33
C VAL A 424 -11.46 5.61 7.85
N THR A 425 -12.63 5.20 8.34
CA THR A 425 -13.04 5.26 9.74
C THR A 425 -13.33 3.87 10.31
N ASP A 426 -13.51 3.77 11.63
CA ASP A 426 -13.93 2.51 12.25
C ASP A 426 -15.38 2.19 11.88
N ASP A 427 -16.22 3.23 11.70
CA ASP A 427 -17.60 3.10 11.23
C ASP A 427 -17.70 2.46 9.83
N ASP A 428 -16.78 2.77 8.92
CA ASP A 428 -16.75 2.14 7.58
C ASP A 428 -16.58 0.63 7.68
N PHE A 429 -15.66 0.17 8.54
CA PHE A 429 -15.46 -1.26 8.79
C PHE A 429 -16.64 -1.87 9.55
N ALA A 430 -17.23 -1.17 10.53
CA ALA A 430 -18.39 -1.66 11.26
C ALA A 430 -19.58 -1.90 10.34
N ARG A 431 -19.86 -1.00 9.38
CA ARG A 431 -20.95 -1.16 8.39
C ARG A 431 -20.73 -2.33 7.44
N LEU A 432 -19.49 -2.60 7.04
CA LEU A 432 -19.16 -3.79 6.26
C LEU A 432 -19.27 -5.07 7.10
N ARG A 433 -18.72 -5.10 8.32
CA ARG A 433 -18.76 -6.27 9.22
C ARG A 433 -20.17 -6.63 9.68
N ALA A 434 -21.13 -5.70 9.60
CA ALA A 434 -22.54 -5.99 9.80
C ALA A 434 -23.16 -6.90 8.71
N ARG A 435 -22.48 -7.06 7.56
CA ARG A 435 -22.98 -7.79 6.38
C ARG A 435 -22.04 -8.89 5.89
N TYR A 436 -20.74 -8.70 6.10
CA TYR A 436 -19.68 -9.55 5.60
C TYR A 436 -18.86 -10.11 6.77
N SER A 437 -18.39 -11.35 6.62
CA SER A 437 -17.40 -11.90 7.55
C SER A 437 -16.08 -11.12 7.49
N ASP A 438 -15.26 -11.18 8.55
CA ASP A 438 -13.94 -10.54 8.55
C ASP A 438 -13.08 -10.96 7.34
N LYS A 439 -13.22 -12.21 6.88
CA LYS A 439 -12.56 -12.71 5.67
C LYS A 439 -13.05 -12.02 4.41
N GLN A 440 -14.35 -11.87 4.24
CA GLN A 440 -14.93 -11.15 3.09
C GLN A 440 -14.59 -9.66 3.15
N VAL A 441 -14.56 -9.02 4.32
CA VAL A 441 -14.13 -7.62 4.47
C VAL A 441 -12.66 -7.46 4.07
N ALA A 442 -11.80 -8.37 4.50
CA ALA A 442 -10.40 -8.40 4.06
C ALA A 442 -10.29 -8.60 2.54
N GLU A 443 -11.10 -9.48 1.95
CA GLU A 443 -11.09 -9.71 0.50
C GLU A 443 -11.60 -8.50 -0.30
N ILE A 444 -12.68 -7.85 0.14
CA ILE A 444 -13.17 -6.57 -0.44
C ILE A 444 -12.03 -5.54 -0.45
N LEU A 445 -11.38 -5.35 0.71
CA LEU A 445 -10.25 -4.43 0.83
C LEU A 445 -9.11 -4.83 -0.11
N TYR A 446 -8.80 -6.12 -0.18
CA TYR A 446 -7.74 -6.63 -1.05
C TYR A 446 -8.03 -6.34 -2.53
N HIS A 447 -9.26 -6.56 -3.01
CA HIS A 447 -9.62 -6.20 -4.38
C HIS A 447 -9.47 -4.71 -4.67
N ILE A 448 -9.81 -3.83 -3.72
CA ILE A 448 -9.56 -2.38 -3.86
C ILE A 448 -8.05 -2.12 -3.98
N THR A 449 -7.23 -2.81 -3.19
CA THR A 449 -5.77 -2.66 -3.27
C THR A 449 -5.19 -3.13 -4.61
N GLN A 450 -5.74 -4.22 -5.16
CA GLN A 450 -5.32 -4.75 -6.46
C GLN A 450 -5.77 -3.84 -7.61
N ALA A 451 -6.96 -3.24 -7.51
CA ALA A 451 -7.40 -2.20 -8.44
C ALA A 451 -6.45 -1.00 -8.38
N ALA A 452 -6.07 -0.52 -7.19
CA ALA A 452 -5.14 0.60 -7.05
C ALA A 452 -3.74 0.32 -7.65
N PHE A 453 -3.23 -0.91 -7.52
CA PHE A 453 -2.02 -1.37 -8.20
C PHE A 453 -2.19 -1.35 -9.72
N PHE A 454 -3.23 -2.02 -10.21
CA PHE A 454 -3.45 -2.24 -11.63
C PHE A 454 -3.69 -0.94 -12.38
N ASN A 455 -4.51 -0.06 -11.82
CA ASN A 455 -4.79 1.28 -12.38
C ASN A 455 -3.51 2.07 -12.59
N ARG A 456 -2.67 2.17 -11.55
CA ARG A 456 -1.41 2.93 -11.60
C ARG A 456 -0.41 2.32 -12.57
N LEU A 457 -0.26 1.00 -12.55
CA LEU A 457 0.65 0.33 -13.46
C LEU A 457 0.25 0.53 -14.92
N THR A 458 -1.03 0.29 -15.24
CA THR A 458 -1.51 0.29 -16.63
C THR A 458 -1.63 1.70 -17.21
N GLU A 459 -2.02 2.69 -16.41
CA GLU A 459 -2.02 4.09 -16.87
C GLU A 459 -0.62 4.68 -16.97
N ALA A 460 0.28 4.41 -16.02
CA ALA A 460 1.67 4.85 -16.16
C ALA A 460 2.35 4.20 -17.37
N ALA A 461 2.04 2.93 -17.66
CA ALA A 461 2.50 2.26 -18.87
C ALA A 461 1.78 2.72 -20.15
N GLY A 462 0.72 3.53 -20.05
CA GLY A 462 -0.05 4.01 -21.21
C GLY A 462 -0.63 2.88 -22.06
N LEU A 463 -1.08 1.79 -21.44
CA LEU A 463 -1.47 0.60 -22.20
C LEU A 463 -2.63 0.87 -23.16
N PRO A 464 -2.54 0.38 -24.41
CA PRO A 464 -3.67 0.41 -25.32
C PRO A 464 -4.72 -0.63 -24.91
N LEU A 465 -5.98 -0.21 -24.87
CA LEU A 465 -7.10 -1.14 -24.65
C LEU A 465 -7.25 -2.06 -25.87
N GLU A 466 -7.51 -3.34 -25.64
CA GLU A 466 -7.72 -4.30 -26.71
C GLU A 466 -9.00 -3.98 -27.51
N PRO A 467 -9.06 -4.37 -28.81
CA PRO A 467 -10.20 -4.09 -29.67
C PRO A 467 -11.56 -4.57 -29.14
#